data_AF-A0A2V0P6Z9-F1
#
_entry.id   AF-A0A2V0P6Z9-F1
#
_cell.length_a   1.000
_cell.length_b   1.000
_cell.length_c   1.000
_cell.angle_alpha   90.00
_cell.angle_beta   90.00
_cell.angle_gamma   90.00
#
_symmetry.space_group_name_H-M   'P 1'
#
loop_
_entity.id
_entity.type
_entity.pdbx_description
1 polymer ?
#
loop_
_entity_poly.entity_id
_entity_poly.type
_entity_poly.pdbx_seq_one_letter_code
_entity_poly.pdbx_strand_id
1 'polypeptide(L)'
;MLAVRTVAEVYNYDYVMDTNFYIDGTIEPRVQTSGYIQAAGGFMPYWRNKFGYHLMYNVSGSLHNHLIAWKVDLDVAGRSNSVNMHTIG
;
A
#
# COMPACT_ATOMS: atom_id res chain seq x y z
N MET A 1 12.32 -15.04 11.76
CA MET A 1 11.14 -14.48 11.07
C MET A 1 10.66 -15.50 10.05
N LEU A 2 9.37 -15.81 10.04
CA LEU A 2 8.71 -16.56 8.97
C LEU A 2 7.97 -15.56 8.10
N ALA A 3 8.04 -15.70 6.78
CA ALA A 3 7.31 -14.84 5.84
C ALA A 3 6.40 -15.69 4.94
N VAL A 4 5.14 -15.29 4.84
CA VAL A 4 4.22 -15.77 3.81
C VAL A 4 4.04 -14.64 2.80
N ARG A 5 4.44 -14.87 1.55
CA ARG A 5 4.43 -13.87 0.48
C ARG A 5 3.50 -14.26 -0.66
N THR A 6 2.71 -13.30 -1.11
CA THR A 6 1.99 -13.34 -2.39
C THR A 6 2.41 -12.17 -3.25
N VAL A 7 2.60 -12.39 -4.55
CA VAL A 7 2.79 -11.34 -5.54
C VAL A 7 1.62 -11.37 -6.50
N ALA A 8 0.95 -10.23 -6.65
CA ALA A 8 -0.15 -10.06 -7.59
C ALA A 8 0.22 -9.02 -8.63
N GLU A 9 0.33 -9.44 -9.88
CA GLU A 9 0.41 -8.56 -11.04
C GLU A 9 -1.02 -8.15 -11.42
N VAL A 10 -1.33 -6.86 -11.31
CA VAL A 10 -2.63 -6.29 -11.69
C VAL A 10 -2.37 -5.21 -12.72
N TYR A 11 -2.52 -5.59 -13.99
CA TYR A 11 -2.25 -4.72 -15.13
C TYR A 11 -0.81 -4.18 -15.09
N ASN A 12 -0.60 -2.88 -14.89
CA ASN A 12 0.73 -2.28 -14.87
C ASN A 12 1.43 -2.33 -13.50
N TYR A 13 0.77 -2.81 -12.46
CA TYR A 13 1.28 -2.81 -11.08
C TYR A 13 1.66 -4.19 -10.58
N ASP A 14 2.72 -4.24 -9.79
CA ASP A 14 3.10 -5.40 -8.97
C ASP A 14 2.84 -5.09 -7.49
N TYR A 15 1.97 -5.89 -6.85
CA TYR A 15 1.72 -5.82 -5.41
C TYR A 15 2.39 -6.99 -4.71
N VAL A 16 3.47 -6.71 -3.99
CA VAL A 16 4.15 -7.69 -3.13
C VAL A 16 3.56 -7.57 -1.72
N MET A 17 2.86 -8.60 -1.28
CA MET A 17 2.17 -8.65 -0.01
C MET A 17 2.82 -9.70 0.89
N ASP A 18 3.35 -9.25 2.02
CA ASP A 18 3.95 -10.10 3.05
C ASP A 18 3.05 -10.15 4.29
N THR A 19 2.97 -11.32 4.91
CA THR A 19 2.63 -11.46 6.32
C THR A 19 3.84 -12.05 7.04
N ASN A 20 4.50 -11.24 7.86
CA ASN A 20 5.71 -11.61 8.60
C ASN A 20 5.36 -11.99 10.04
N PHE A 21 5.94 -13.10 10.52
CA PHE A 21 5.80 -13.61 11.88
C PHE A 21 7.15 -13.60 12.59
N TYR A 22 7.18 -13.03 13.78
CA TYR A 22 8.37 -12.89 14.62
C TYR A 22 8.30 -13.81 15.86
N ILE A 23 9.46 -14.08 16.47
CA ILE A 23 9.57 -15.04 17.58
C ILE A 23 8.93 -14.56 18.89
N ASP A 24 8.69 -13.25 19.01
CA ASP A 24 8.01 -12.61 20.13
C ASP A 24 6.47 -12.62 19.99
N GLY A 25 5.95 -13.19 18.89
CA GLY A 25 4.53 -13.22 18.57
C GLY A 25 4.05 -12.04 17.72
N THR A 26 4.91 -11.10 17.34
CA THR A 26 4.53 -9.99 16.45
C THR A 26 4.12 -10.52 15.07
N ILE A 27 3.02 -9.98 14.54
CA ILE A 27 2.52 -10.21 13.17
C ILE A 27 2.53 -8.87 12.42
N GLU A 28 3.25 -8.80 11.31
CA GLU A 28 3.37 -7.58 10.49
C GLU A 28 2.84 -7.82 9.07
N PRO A 29 1.69 -7.25 8.70
CA PRO A 29 1.28 -7.15 7.31
C PRO A 29 2.06 -6.03 6.61
N ARG A 30 2.59 -6.31 5.41
CA ARG A 30 3.32 -5.33 4.60
C ARG A 30 2.89 -5.41 3.14
N VAL A 31 2.74 -4.26 2.50
CA VAL A 31 2.61 -4.15 1.03
C VAL A 31 3.76 -3.32 0.49
N GLN A 32 4.35 -3.78 -0.61
CA GLN A 32 5.23 -3.00 -1.45
C GLN A 32 4.60 -2.91 -2.84
N THR A 33 4.56 -1.70 -3.40
CA THR A 33 4.07 -1.45 -4.75
C THR A 33 5.25 -1.26 -5.70
N SER A 34 5.22 -1.95 -6.82
CA SER A 34 6.18 -1.82 -7.90
C SER A 34 5.46 -1.89 -9.26
N GLY A 35 6.19 -2.21 -10.32
CA GLY A 35 5.70 -2.20 -11.69
C GLY A 35 5.81 -0.82 -12.34
N TYR A 36 5.11 -0.65 -13.47
CA TYR A 36 5.04 0.62 -14.17
C TYR A 36 3.98 1.52 -13.53
N ILE A 37 4.22 2.82 -13.52
CA ILE A 37 3.18 3.77 -13.11
C ILE A 37 2.11 3.91 -14.19
N GLN A 38 0.86 4.13 -13.80
CA GLN A 38 -0.18 4.55 -14.74
C GLN A 38 0.00 6.04 -15.04
N ALA A 39 0.74 6.34 -16.10
CA ALA A 39 1.00 7.70 -16.55
C ALA A 39 -0.13 8.28 -17.40
N ALA A 40 -0.16 9.60 -17.53
CA ALA A 40 -0.99 10.31 -18.51
C ALA A 40 -0.13 10.87 -19.65
N GLY A 41 -0.64 10.80 -20.87
CA GLY A 41 -0.08 11.52 -22.02
C GLY A 41 -0.48 12.99 -22.03
N GLY A 42 0.14 13.80 -22.90
CA GLY A 42 -0.30 15.19 -23.12
C GLY A 42 0.12 16.13 -22.00
N PHE A 43 1.35 15.99 -21.48
CA PHE A 43 1.82 16.87 -20.39
C PHE A 43 1.75 18.35 -20.83
N MET A 44 1.04 19.14 -20.03
CA MET A 44 0.97 20.59 -20.18
C MET A 44 1.57 21.25 -18.94
N PRO A 45 2.45 22.27 -19.08
CA PRO A 45 3.10 22.91 -17.94
C PRO A 45 2.15 23.45 -16.86
N TYR A 46 0.92 23.84 -17.21
CA TYR A 46 -0.05 24.37 -16.25
C TYR A 46 -0.66 23.32 -15.32
N TRP A 47 -0.57 22.02 -15.65
CA TRP A 47 -1.00 20.93 -14.78
C TRP A 47 0.04 20.53 -13.75
N ARG A 48 1.28 21.01 -13.93
CA ARG A 48 2.37 20.81 -12.99
C ARG A 48 1.94 21.30 -11.60
N ASN A 49 2.20 20.49 -10.59
CA ASN A 49 1.83 20.71 -9.19
C ASN A 49 0.32 20.62 -8.86
N LYS A 50 -0.55 20.32 -9.83
CA LYS A 50 -1.98 20.07 -9.57
C LYS A 50 -2.35 18.60 -9.66
N PHE A 51 -1.88 17.91 -10.70
CA PHE A 51 -2.32 16.54 -11.01
C PHE A 51 -1.18 15.59 -11.39
N GLY A 52 0.05 16.07 -11.45
CA GLY A 52 1.21 15.25 -11.78
C GLY A 52 2.44 16.08 -12.16
N TYR A 53 3.57 15.39 -12.31
CA TYR A 53 4.82 15.99 -12.75
C TYR A 53 5.20 15.50 -14.14
N HIS A 54 6.00 16.29 -14.87
CA HIS A 54 6.59 15.84 -16.13
C HIS A 54 7.68 14.81 -15.85
N LEU A 55 7.65 13.69 -16.56
CA LEU A 55 8.65 12.63 -16.42
C LEU A 55 9.55 12.53 -17.65
N MET A 56 8.94 12.52 -18.84
CA MET A 56 9.62 12.45 -20.14
C MET A 56 8.72 13.07 -21.21
N TYR A 57 9.23 13.17 -22.45
CA TYR A 57 8.50 13.80 -23.55
C TYR A 57 7.04 13.31 -23.65
N ASN A 58 6.12 14.24 -23.49
CA ASN A 58 4.66 14.01 -23.55
C ASN A 58 4.10 13.04 -22.49
N VAL A 59 4.80 12.80 -21.37
CA VAL A 59 4.38 11.89 -20.29
C VAL A 59 4.37 12.62 -18.94
N SER A 60 3.24 12.51 -18.24
CA SER A 60 3.07 12.96 -16.86
C SER A 60 2.90 11.79 -15.90
N GLY A 61 3.63 11.86 -14.77
CA GLY A 61 3.41 10.99 -13.62
C GLY A 61 2.17 11.46 -12.87
N SER A 62 1.01 10.98 -13.31
CA SER A 62 -0.29 11.33 -12.72
C SER A 62 -0.36 10.94 -11.25
N LEU A 63 -0.78 11.89 -10.43
CA LEU A 63 -0.98 11.68 -9.00
C LEU A 63 -2.16 10.72 -8.78
N HIS A 64 -1.97 9.74 -7.91
CA HIS A 64 -3.01 8.81 -7.50
C HIS A 64 -2.69 8.26 -6.11
N ASN A 65 -3.65 7.57 -5.50
CA ASN A 65 -3.52 6.98 -4.18
C ASN A 65 -3.70 5.47 -4.26
N HIS A 66 -2.98 4.74 -3.40
CA HIS A 66 -3.30 3.35 -3.07
C HIS A 66 -3.88 3.32 -1.66
N LEU A 67 -5.11 2.84 -1.54
CA LEU A 67 -5.74 2.55 -0.25
C LEU A 67 -5.78 1.03 -0.08
N ILE A 68 -5.09 0.52 0.93
CA ILE A 68 -5.04 -0.91 1.25
C ILE A 68 -5.73 -1.11 2.59
N ALA A 69 -6.64 -2.06 2.67
CA ALA A 69 -7.38 -2.41 3.87
C ALA A 69 -7.29 -3.92 4.13
N TRP A 70 -7.11 -4.28 5.40
CA TRP A 70 -7.14 -5.66 5.85
C TRP A 70 -8.30 -5.85 6.82
N LYS A 71 -8.99 -6.99 6.70
CA LYS A 71 -9.84 -7.49 7.79
C LYS A 71 -8.92 -8.18 8.81
N VAL A 72 -8.98 -7.73 10.06
CA VAL A 72 -8.20 -8.29 11.16
C VAL A 72 -9.18 -8.73 12.25
N ASP A 73 -9.51 -10.03 12.23
CA ASP A 73 -10.51 -10.68 13.09
C ASP A 73 -9.79 -11.31 14.30
N LEU A 74 -9.47 -10.49 15.31
CA LEU A 74 -8.68 -10.93 16.46
C LEU A 74 -9.57 -11.54 17.54
N ASP A 75 -9.17 -12.73 18.00
CA ASP A 75 -9.69 -13.40 19.19
C ASP A 75 -8.61 -13.39 20.31
N VAL A 76 -8.41 -12.24 20.95
CA VAL A 76 -7.42 -12.08 22.04
C VAL A 76 -7.91 -12.79 23.30
N ALA A 77 -7.30 -13.95 23.60
CA ALA A 77 -7.70 -14.84 24.70
C ALA A 77 -9.18 -15.29 24.64
N GLY A 78 -9.76 -15.36 23.44
CA GLY A 78 -11.15 -15.72 23.18
C GLY A 78 -11.89 -14.67 22.35
N ARG A 79 -13.18 -14.91 22.06
CA ARG A 79 -13.99 -14.10 21.13
C ARG A 79 -14.61 -12.82 21.71
N SER A 80 -14.66 -12.72 23.03
CA SER A 80 -15.33 -11.61 23.72
C SER A 80 -14.35 -10.46 23.92
N ASN A 81 -14.00 -9.76 22.83
CA ASN A 81 -13.07 -8.63 22.86
C ASN A 81 -13.77 -7.27 22.74
N SER A 82 -13.04 -6.21 23.07
CA SER A 82 -13.44 -4.82 22.87
C SER A 82 -12.23 -4.00 22.38
N VAL A 83 -12.50 -2.83 21.78
CA VAL A 83 -11.44 -1.92 21.32
C VAL A 83 -11.25 -0.81 22.34
N ASN A 84 -10.00 -0.55 22.72
CA ASN A 84 -9.61 0.60 23.51
C ASN A 84 -8.58 1.42 22.73
N MET A 85 -8.76 2.74 22.68
CA MET A 85 -7.81 3.67 22.08
C MET A 85 -7.09 4.42 23.19
N HIS A 86 -5.78 4.26 23.28
CA HIS A 86 -4.95 4.94 24.28
C HIS A 86 -4.17 6.09 23.64
N THR A 87 -4.34 7.31 24.16
CA THR A 87 -3.64 8.52 23.71
C THR A 87 -2.66 8.98 24.78
N ILE A 88 -1.41 9.27 24.39
CA ILE A 88 -0.41 9.91 25.25
C ILE A 88 -0.39 11.39 24.87
N GLY A 89 -0.58 12.27 25.86
CA GLY A 89 -0.55 13.73 25.68
C GLY A 89 0.84 14.31 25.59
#